data_AF-A0A822RFU1-F1
#
_entry.id   AF-A0A822RFU1-F1
#
_cell.length_a   1.000
_cell.length_b   1.000
_cell.length_c   1.000
_cell.angle_alpha   90.00
_cell.angle_beta   90.00
_cell.angle_gamma   90.00
#
_symmetry.space_group_name_H-M   'P 1'
#
loop_
_entity.id
_entity.type
_entity.pdbx_description
1 polymer ?
#
loop_
_entity_poly.entity_id
_entity_poly.type
_entity_poly.pdbx_seq_one_letter_code
_entity_poly.pdbx_strand_id
1 'polypeptide(L)'
;MAVFVSLDGIVVEVLDVFSSFNGDSEFFLCKRLKDKSQFVMERSQFEEMFQLQSSRLTTQEKLQLFTSVFAGRYDVYAKSFINDQGKIQYFPSYDYGWKQLLSEKRSFQTLTDSVLKSHFRGETAIGIFPMHLDDSCHFLVLDFDEGDWKEAGLTIRRIARERQMEAHLEISRSGHGLHIWFFFEEAIPSREARLFGKKLIELAMQESMQLSFDSFDRMFPNQDVLPKGGIWKFDCLAFSRRSLPSRANGLCG
;
A
#
# COMPACT_ATOMS: atom_id res chain seq x y z
N MET A 1 -4.68 18.49 22.26
CA MET A 1 -3.30 17.98 22.24
C MET A 1 -2.98 17.56 20.81
N ALA A 2 -1.80 17.91 20.30
CA ALA A 2 -1.39 17.58 18.94
C ALA A 2 -0.86 16.13 18.89
N VAL A 3 -1.31 15.36 17.91
CA VAL A 3 -0.85 13.99 17.65
C VAL A 3 0.10 14.03 16.47
N PHE A 4 1.26 13.40 16.63
CA PHE A 4 2.33 13.35 15.63
C PHE A 4 2.50 11.92 15.11
N VAL A 5 2.86 11.78 13.85
CA VAL A 5 3.11 10.49 13.19
C VAL A 5 4.48 10.55 12.53
N SER A 6 5.37 9.65 12.89
CA SER A 6 6.69 9.52 12.26
C SER A 6 6.59 8.82 10.89
N LEU A 7 7.67 8.88 10.10
CA LEU A 7 7.75 8.23 8.78
C LEU A 7 7.60 6.71 8.83
N ASP A 8 8.01 6.07 9.94
CA ASP A 8 7.84 4.64 10.20
C ASP A 8 6.49 4.31 10.88
N GLY A 9 5.57 5.28 10.97
CA GLY A 9 4.21 5.09 11.42
C GLY A 9 4.02 5.03 12.93
N ILE A 10 5.02 5.45 13.71
CA ILE A 10 4.90 5.62 15.17
C ILE A 10 4.02 6.84 15.43
N VAL A 11 2.93 6.63 16.17
CA VAL A 11 1.99 7.70 16.54
C VAL A 11 2.21 8.08 17.99
N VAL A 12 2.45 9.37 18.23
CA VAL A 12 2.75 9.89 19.56
C VAL A 12 1.92 11.13 19.89
N GLU A 13 1.70 11.32 21.18
CA GLU A 13 1.18 12.55 21.77
C GLU A 13 2.30 13.22 22.56
N VAL A 14 2.53 14.52 22.33
CA VAL A 14 3.45 15.30 23.17
C VAL A 14 2.70 15.70 24.43
N LEU A 15 3.19 15.21 25.57
CA LEU A 15 2.62 15.45 26.89
C LEU A 15 3.18 16.72 27.52
N ASP A 16 4.46 16.99 27.33
CA ASP A 16 5.15 18.13 27.94
C ASP A 16 6.42 18.53 27.17
N VAL A 17 6.91 19.74 27.43
CA VAL A 17 8.12 20.33 26.85
C VAL A 17 9.01 20.86 27.97
N PHE A 18 10.28 20.51 27.97
CA PHE A 18 11.23 20.97 28.97
C PHE A 18 12.59 21.29 28.38
N SER A 19 13.27 22.27 28.96
CA SER A 19 14.61 22.67 28.54
C SER A 19 15.69 21.94 29.32
N SER A 20 16.87 21.78 28.72
CA SER A 20 18.09 21.36 29.41
C SER A 20 18.45 22.36 30.52
N PHE A 21 19.25 21.90 31.49
CA PHE A 21 19.68 22.74 32.60
C PHE A 21 20.45 24.01 32.16
N ASN A 22 21.20 23.92 31.07
CA ASN A 22 21.91 25.05 30.45
C ASN A 22 21.04 25.88 29.48
N GLY A 23 19.82 25.45 29.16
CA GLY A 23 18.91 26.14 28.25
C GLY A 23 19.23 25.96 26.75
N ASP A 24 20.30 25.23 26.41
CA ASP A 24 20.76 25.05 25.03
C ASP A 24 19.98 23.99 24.23
N SER A 25 19.12 23.20 24.90
CA SER A 25 18.35 22.14 24.25
C SER A 25 16.94 22.06 24.82
N GLU A 26 15.98 21.71 23.98
CA GLU A 26 14.60 21.41 24.39
C GLU A 26 14.33 19.91 24.19
N PHE A 27 13.48 19.36 25.04
CA PHE A 27 13.07 17.96 25.02
C PHE A 27 11.56 17.88 25.09
N PHE A 28 11.02 16.87 24.42
CA PHE A 28 9.61 16.53 24.48
C PHE A 28 9.42 15.24 25.27
N LEU A 29 8.45 15.26 26.19
CA LEU A 29 7.89 14.05 26.77
C LEU A 29 6.81 13.53 25.83
N CYS A 30 7.05 12.38 25.22
CA CYS A 30 6.15 11.79 24.23
C CYS A 30 5.50 10.52 24.77
N LYS A 31 4.24 10.29 24.41
CA LYS A 31 3.48 9.08 24.71
C LYS A 31 3.10 8.37 23.43
N ARG A 32 3.53 7.12 23.25
CA ARG A 32 3.09 6.26 22.15
C ARG A 32 1.61 5.93 22.30
N LEU A 33 0.82 6.16 21.25
CA LEU A 33 -0.62 5.87 21.33
C LEU A 33 -0.93 4.37 21.36
N LYS A 34 -0.08 3.53 20.75
CA LYS A 34 -0.29 2.07 20.62
C LYS A 34 -0.18 1.33 21.95
N ASP A 35 0.93 1.52 22.67
CA ASP A 35 1.26 0.77 23.90
C ASP A 35 1.25 1.67 25.15
N LYS A 36 0.94 2.95 25.00
CA LYS A 36 0.92 3.97 26.07
C LYS A 36 2.27 4.20 26.74
N SER A 37 3.36 3.64 26.22
CA SER A 37 4.72 3.88 26.72
C SER A 37 5.11 5.33 26.53
N GLN A 38 5.94 5.83 27.45
CA GLN A 38 6.43 7.20 27.43
C GLN A 38 7.93 7.21 27.21
N PHE A 39 8.41 8.20 26.46
CA PHE A 39 9.82 8.40 26.21
C PHE A 39 10.12 9.89 26.08
N VAL A 40 11.39 10.24 26.28
CA VAL A 40 11.90 11.60 26.10
C VAL A 40 12.72 11.64 24.81
N MET A 41 12.58 12.71 24.05
CA MET A 41 13.34 12.94 22.83
C MET A 41 13.74 14.41 22.74
N GLU A 42 14.96 14.68 22.29
CA GLU A 42 15.40 16.04 22.00
C GLU A 42 14.56 16.64 20.87
N ARG A 43 14.22 17.92 20.95
CA ARG A 43 13.39 18.63 19.97
C ARG A 43 13.93 18.49 18.55
N SER A 44 15.24 18.59 18.35
CA SER A 44 15.88 18.44 17.03
C SER A 44 15.62 17.05 16.43
N GLN A 45 15.84 15.98 17.22
CA GLN A 45 15.58 14.59 16.82
C GLN A 45 14.08 14.32 16.64
N PHE A 46 13.23 14.90 17.48
CA PHE A 46 11.80 14.77 17.35
C PHE A 46 11.31 15.45 16.08
N GLU A 47 11.78 16.66 15.80
CA GLU A 47 11.46 17.35 14.57
C GLU A 47 11.93 16.52 13.38
N GLU A 48 13.15 15.96 13.36
CA GLU A 48 13.60 15.07 12.28
C GLU A 48 12.70 13.83 12.09
N MET A 49 12.36 13.14 13.19
CA MET A 49 11.66 11.86 13.16
C MET A 49 10.14 12.00 12.96
N PHE A 50 9.57 13.07 13.50
CA PHE A 50 8.14 13.40 13.49
C PHE A 50 7.84 14.67 12.71
N GLN A 51 8.73 15.10 11.80
CA GLN A 51 8.44 16.22 10.90
C GLN A 51 7.06 15.94 10.33
N LEU A 52 6.11 16.79 10.71
CA LEU A 52 5.06 17.18 9.81
C LEU A 52 5.82 17.75 8.62
N GLN A 53 6.16 16.90 7.66
CA GLN A 53 6.27 17.39 6.32
C GLN A 53 4.88 17.94 6.04
N SER A 54 4.72 19.25 6.23
CA SER A 54 3.83 20.01 5.38
C SER A 54 4.35 19.69 4.00
N SER A 55 3.78 18.62 3.45
CA SER A 55 4.14 18.15 2.14
C SER A 55 4.05 19.38 1.26
N ARG A 56 5.17 19.75 0.64
CA ARG A 56 5.21 20.88 -0.30
C ARG A 56 4.20 20.68 -1.43
N LEU A 57 3.82 19.43 -1.66
CA LEU A 57 2.75 19.04 -2.55
C LEU A 57 1.40 19.51 -2.00
N THR A 58 0.71 20.28 -2.82
CA THR A 58 -0.71 20.55 -2.76
C THR A 58 -1.51 19.25 -2.73
N THR A 59 -2.78 19.33 -2.34
CA THR A 59 -3.70 18.18 -2.43
C THR A 59 -3.73 17.59 -3.84
N GLN A 60 -3.66 18.42 -4.87
CA GLN A 60 -3.67 17.93 -6.25
C GLN A 60 -2.42 17.15 -6.60
N GLU A 61 -1.24 17.67 -6.24
CA GLU A 61 0.03 16.99 -6.49
C GLU A 61 0.13 15.67 -5.71
N LYS A 62 -0.44 15.58 -4.50
CA LYS A 62 -0.52 14.30 -3.76
C LYS A 62 -1.39 13.26 -4.48
N LEU A 63 -2.53 13.69 -5.04
CA LEU A 63 -3.40 12.80 -5.80
C LEU A 63 -2.74 12.35 -7.09
N GLN A 64 -2.06 13.26 -7.79
CA GLN A 64 -1.27 12.95 -8.98
C GLN A 64 -0.14 11.98 -8.68
N LEU A 65 0.61 12.19 -7.58
CA LEU A 65 1.65 11.27 -7.15
C LEU A 65 1.09 9.88 -6.83
N PHE A 66 -0.01 9.81 -6.08
CA PHE A 66 -0.65 8.53 -5.75
C PHE A 66 -1.07 7.78 -7.02
N THR A 67 -1.70 8.49 -7.95
CA THR A 67 -2.19 7.90 -9.20
C THR A 67 -1.05 7.53 -10.16
N SER A 68 0.06 8.28 -10.17
CA SER A 68 1.24 7.92 -10.97
C SER A 68 1.98 6.70 -10.42
N VAL A 69 2.05 6.53 -9.09
CA VAL A 69 2.69 5.36 -8.46
C VAL A 69 1.79 4.14 -8.55
N PHE A 70 0.50 4.29 -8.22
CA PHE A 70 -0.49 3.22 -8.25
C PHE A 70 -1.31 3.27 -9.55
N ALA A 71 -0.59 3.27 -10.67
CA ALA A 71 -1.14 3.40 -12.02
C ALA A 71 -1.88 2.13 -12.46
N GLY A 72 -3.06 1.91 -11.90
CA GLY A 72 -4.02 0.90 -12.37
C GLY A 72 -5.11 1.52 -13.23
N ARG A 73 -6.30 0.91 -13.24
CA ARG A 73 -7.45 1.40 -14.01
C ARG A 73 -8.10 2.63 -13.38
N TYR A 74 -8.44 3.59 -14.23
CA TYR A 74 -9.19 4.80 -13.89
C TYR A 74 -10.65 4.75 -14.31
N ASP A 75 -10.99 3.91 -15.28
CA ASP A 75 -12.36 3.76 -15.78
C ASP A 75 -13.25 2.96 -14.81
N VAL A 76 -12.66 2.31 -13.81
CA VAL A 76 -13.36 1.56 -12.75
C VAL A 76 -12.50 1.47 -11.49
N TYR A 77 -13.13 1.46 -10.33
CA TYR A 77 -12.48 1.14 -9.04
C TYR A 77 -13.31 0.11 -8.28
N ALA A 78 -12.74 -0.51 -7.25
CA ALA A 78 -13.49 -1.44 -6.42
C ALA A 78 -14.02 -0.73 -5.17
N LYS A 79 -15.30 -0.93 -4.83
CA LYS A 79 -15.91 -0.46 -3.57
C LYS A 79 -15.94 -1.59 -2.55
N SER A 80 -15.58 -1.27 -1.31
CA SER A 80 -15.75 -2.19 -0.19
C SER A 80 -17.22 -2.25 0.27
N PHE A 81 -17.71 -3.43 0.59
CA PHE A 81 -18.97 -3.66 1.30
C PHE A 81 -18.77 -4.73 2.36
N ILE A 82 -19.52 -4.65 3.46
CA ILE A 82 -19.56 -5.70 4.47
C ILE A 82 -20.67 -6.66 4.06
N ASN A 83 -20.34 -7.94 3.89
CA ASN A 83 -21.32 -8.97 3.58
C ASN A 83 -22.12 -9.36 4.84
N ASP A 84 -23.13 -10.22 4.68
CA ASP A 84 -24.00 -10.68 5.78
C ASP A 84 -23.24 -11.42 6.90
N GLN A 85 -22.02 -11.90 6.61
CA GLN A 85 -21.12 -12.57 7.56
C GLN A 85 -20.14 -11.61 8.25
N GLY A 86 -20.25 -10.30 8.03
CA GLY A 86 -19.34 -9.30 8.58
C GLY A 86 -17.98 -9.19 7.89
N LYS A 87 -17.75 -9.90 6.77
CA LYS A 87 -16.50 -9.83 6.00
C LYS A 87 -16.54 -8.70 4.99
N ILE A 88 -15.44 -7.95 4.90
CA ILE A 88 -15.27 -6.92 3.87
C ILE A 88 -14.99 -7.59 2.53
N GLN A 89 -15.74 -7.20 1.50
CA GLN A 89 -15.57 -7.65 0.12
C GLN A 89 -15.48 -6.45 -0.82
N TYR A 90 -14.70 -6.60 -1.88
CA TYR A 90 -14.55 -5.58 -2.90
C TYR A 90 -15.28 -6.00 -4.18
N PHE A 91 -15.95 -5.04 -4.82
CA PHE A 91 -16.66 -5.23 -6.08
C PHE A 91 -16.45 -4.03 -6.99
N PRO A 92 -16.43 -4.22 -8.32
CA PRO A 92 -16.40 -3.10 -9.27
C PRO A 92 -17.48 -2.06 -8.96
N SER A 93 -17.11 -0.78 -9.06
CA SER A 93 -17.98 0.37 -8.89
C SER A 93 -18.91 0.48 -10.10
N TYR A 94 -20.21 0.26 -9.90
CA TYR A 94 -21.20 0.39 -10.96
C TYR A 94 -22.09 1.62 -10.76
N ASP A 95 -22.60 2.17 -11.85
CA ASP A 95 -23.57 3.26 -11.82
C ASP A 95 -24.91 2.85 -11.17
N TYR A 96 -25.66 3.85 -10.71
CA TYR A 96 -26.96 3.61 -10.07
C TYR A 96 -27.90 2.81 -10.98
N GLY A 97 -28.61 1.83 -10.41
CA GLY A 97 -29.53 0.97 -11.16
C GLY A 97 -28.89 -0.25 -11.84
N TRP A 98 -27.56 -0.43 -11.76
CA TRP A 98 -26.86 -1.54 -12.43
C TRP A 98 -27.39 -2.94 -12.13
N LYS A 99 -27.95 -3.17 -10.93
CA LYS A 99 -28.52 -4.45 -10.52
C LYS A 99 -29.69 -4.89 -11.40
N GLN A 100 -30.37 -3.94 -12.04
CA GLN A 100 -31.50 -4.17 -12.94
C GLN A 100 -31.06 -4.34 -14.41
N LEU A 101 -29.75 -4.14 -14.69
CA LEU A 101 -29.19 -4.21 -16.03
C LEU A 101 -28.51 -5.57 -16.27
N LEU A 102 -28.64 -6.04 -17.52
CA LEU A 102 -27.80 -7.11 -18.07
C LEU A 102 -26.32 -6.72 -17.96
N SER A 103 -25.43 -7.69 -17.74
CA SER A 103 -24.00 -7.46 -17.51
C SER A 103 -23.37 -6.52 -18.55
N GLU A 104 -23.70 -6.73 -19.83
CA GLU A 104 -23.21 -5.97 -20.98
C GLU A 104 -23.64 -4.50 -21.01
N LYS A 105 -24.72 -4.15 -20.30
CA LYS A 105 -25.28 -2.80 -20.22
C LYS A 105 -24.86 -2.06 -18.96
N ARG A 106 -24.07 -2.69 -18.09
CA ARG A 106 -23.59 -2.06 -16.85
C ARG A 106 -22.43 -1.13 -17.18
N SER A 107 -22.52 0.11 -16.73
CA SER A 107 -21.43 1.08 -16.75
C SER A 107 -20.76 1.16 -15.39
N PHE A 108 -19.45 1.47 -15.41
CA PHE A 108 -18.64 1.62 -14.23
C PHE A 108 -18.53 3.08 -13.81
N GLN A 109 -18.35 3.30 -12.50
CA GLN A 109 -17.96 4.60 -11.99
C GLN A 109 -16.45 4.75 -12.07
N THR A 110 -16.00 5.84 -12.66
CA THR A 110 -14.58 6.16 -12.80
C THR A 110 -13.92 6.51 -11.45
N LEU A 111 -12.65 6.19 -11.31
CA LEU A 111 -11.83 6.63 -10.18
C LEU A 111 -11.49 8.13 -10.33
N THR A 112 -12.15 8.97 -9.55
CA THR A 112 -11.95 10.43 -9.60
C THR A 112 -11.20 10.94 -8.35
N ASP A 113 -10.70 12.17 -8.43
CA ASP A 113 -10.12 12.88 -7.27
C ASP A 113 -11.07 12.95 -6.07
N SER A 114 -12.39 13.06 -6.30
CA SER A 114 -13.36 13.08 -5.20
C SER A 114 -13.46 11.72 -4.51
N VAL A 115 -13.42 10.62 -5.28
CA VAL A 115 -13.39 9.25 -4.74
C VAL A 115 -12.11 9.03 -3.94
N LEU A 116 -10.95 9.43 -4.47
CA LEU A 116 -9.67 9.33 -3.77
C LEU A 116 -9.65 10.17 -2.48
N LYS A 117 -10.13 11.42 -2.52
CA LYS A 117 -10.25 12.27 -1.32
C LYS A 117 -11.13 11.61 -0.25
N SER A 118 -12.26 11.04 -0.64
CA SER A 118 -13.15 10.31 0.26
C SER A 118 -12.47 9.09 0.86
N HIS A 119 -11.67 8.37 0.07
CA HIS A 119 -10.86 7.26 0.54
C HIS A 119 -9.82 7.67 1.59
N PHE A 120 -9.03 8.72 1.31
CA PHE A 120 -8.01 9.20 2.24
C PHE A 120 -8.59 9.79 3.52
N ARG A 121 -9.77 10.40 3.47
CA ARG A 121 -10.54 10.81 4.66
C ARG A 121 -11.10 9.64 5.43
N GLY A 122 -11.17 8.46 4.80
CA GLY A 122 -11.66 7.25 5.43
C GLY A 122 -13.17 7.07 5.40
N GLU A 123 -13.86 7.87 4.61
CA GLU A 123 -15.30 7.82 4.40
C GLU A 123 -15.70 6.58 3.57
N THR A 124 -14.80 6.14 2.67
CA THR A 124 -14.98 4.94 1.86
C THR A 124 -13.67 4.16 1.74
N ALA A 125 -13.73 2.83 1.66
CA ALA A 125 -12.55 2.03 1.29
C ALA A 125 -12.69 1.58 -0.16
N ILE A 126 -11.63 1.80 -0.94
CA ILE A 126 -11.58 1.44 -2.35
C ILE A 126 -10.44 0.46 -2.61
N GLY A 127 -10.55 -0.26 -3.72
CA GLY A 127 -9.45 -0.98 -4.34
C GLY A 127 -9.22 -0.51 -5.77
N ILE A 128 -8.04 -0.76 -6.31
CA ILE A 128 -7.67 -0.46 -7.70
C ILE A 128 -7.48 -1.77 -8.44
N PHE A 129 -7.85 -1.80 -9.72
CA PHE A 129 -7.53 -2.91 -10.61
C PHE A 129 -6.16 -2.64 -11.25
N PRO A 130 -5.15 -3.48 -11.00
CA PRO A 130 -3.76 -3.25 -11.39
C PRO A 130 -3.52 -3.48 -12.90
N MET A 131 -4.36 -4.29 -13.54
CA MET A 131 -4.23 -4.64 -14.95
C MET A 131 -5.05 -3.71 -15.86
N HIS A 132 -4.40 -3.15 -16.87
CA HIS A 132 -4.99 -2.36 -17.95
C HIS A 132 -5.69 -3.24 -18.99
N LEU A 133 -6.52 -2.60 -19.83
CA LEU A 133 -7.34 -3.30 -20.84
C LEU A 133 -6.54 -4.01 -21.94
N ASP A 134 -5.26 -3.67 -22.10
CA ASP A 134 -4.29 -4.30 -22.99
C ASP A 134 -3.44 -5.37 -22.30
N ASP A 135 -3.89 -5.85 -21.14
CA ASP A 135 -3.23 -6.87 -20.30
C ASP A 135 -1.90 -6.44 -19.67
N SER A 136 -1.56 -5.14 -19.72
CA SER A 136 -0.36 -4.58 -19.09
C SER A 136 -0.59 -4.12 -17.63
N CYS A 137 0.48 -3.92 -16.86
CA CYS A 137 0.43 -3.34 -15.52
C CYS A 137 1.69 -2.52 -15.20
N HIS A 138 1.57 -1.57 -14.26
CA HIS A 138 2.70 -0.74 -13.78
C HIS A 138 3.32 -1.24 -12.48
N PHE A 139 2.73 -2.24 -11.84
CA PHE A 139 3.27 -2.78 -10.60
C PHE A 139 2.92 -4.25 -10.41
N LEU A 140 3.69 -4.91 -9.56
CA LEU A 140 3.44 -6.23 -9.03
C LEU A 140 3.36 -6.15 -7.50
N VAL A 141 2.39 -6.84 -6.91
CA VAL A 141 2.31 -7.05 -5.47
C VAL A 141 2.35 -8.54 -5.17
N LEU A 142 3.23 -8.94 -4.26
CA LEU A 142 3.19 -10.25 -3.62
C LEU A 142 2.50 -10.08 -2.27
N ASP A 143 1.44 -10.85 -2.04
CA ASP A 143 0.64 -10.80 -0.83
C ASP A 143 0.94 -12.01 0.05
N PHE A 144 1.37 -11.76 1.28
CA PHE A 144 1.67 -12.76 2.28
C PHE A 144 0.78 -12.53 3.50
N ASP A 145 0.03 -13.55 3.93
CA ASP A 145 -0.85 -13.51 5.08
C ASP A 145 -0.56 -14.69 6.03
N GLU A 146 -0.60 -14.41 7.34
CA GLU A 146 -0.37 -15.40 8.40
C GLU A 146 0.95 -16.18 8.27
N GLY A 147 1.16 -17.23 9.06
CA GLY A 147 2.33 -18.09 8.97
C GLY A 147 3.68 -17.36 9.09
N ASP A 148 4.57 -17.62 8.14
CA ASP A 148 5.94 -17.12 8.05
C ASP A 148 6.09 -15.82 7.24
N TRP A 149 5.01 -15.01 7.12
CA TRP A 149 4.94 -13.82 6.26
C TRP A 149 6.13 -12.85 6.42
N LYS A 150 6.65 -12.71 7.65
CA LYS A 150 7.72 -11.75 7.95
C LYS A 150 9.06 -12.27 7.43
N GLU A 151 9.40 -13.51 7.73
CA GLU A 151 10.64 -14.16 7.32
C GLU A 151 10.67 -14.39 5.80
N ALA A 152 9.55 -14.82 5.22
CA ALA A 152 9.38 -14.96 3.78
C ALA A 152 9.57 -13.60 3.07
N GLY A 153 8.91 -12.55 3.57
CA GLY A 153 9.02 -11.22 2.97
C GLY A 153 10.40 -10.58 3.09
N LEU A 154 11.08 -10.76 4.23
CA LEU A 154 12.46 -10.31 4.40
C LEU A 154 13.43 -11.06 3.48
N THR A 155 13.19 -12.35 3.24
CA THR A 155 13.98 -13.16 2.29
C THR A 155 13.81 -12.63 0.86
N ILE A 156 12.58 -12.40 0.42
CA ILE A 156 12.28 -11.82 -0.91
C ILE A 156 12.95 -10.46 -1.08
N ARG A 157 12.81 -9.56 -0.09
CA ARG A 157 13.45 -8.23 -0.13
C ARG A 157 14.98 -8.32 -0.25
N ARG A 158 15.60 -9.27 0.45
CA ARG A 158 17.05 -9.47 0.38
C ARG A 158 17.48 -9.94 -1.01
N ILE A 159 16.79 -10.92 -1.58
CA ILE A 159 17.03 -11.44 -2.94
C ILE A 159 16.86 -10.35 -3.99
N ALA A 160 15.82 -9.52 -3.85
CA ALA A 160 15.58 -8.38 -4.73
C ALA A 160 16.75 -7.38 -4.67
N ARG A 161 17.18 -7.02 -3.45
CA ARG A 161 18.30 -6.08 -3.23
C ARG A 161 19.61 -6.61 -3.80
N GLU A 162 19.91 -7.89 -3.64
CA GLU A 162 21.12 -8.53 -4.21
C GLU A 162 21.15 -8.50 -5.74
N ARG A 163 19.98 -8.41 -6.37
CA ARG A 163 19.78 -8.25 -7.81
C ARG A 163 19.53 -6.80 -8.23
N GLN A 164 19.82 -5.85 -7.35
CA GLN A 164 19.68 -4.41 -7.59
C GLN A 164 18.25 -3.97 -7.92
N MET A 165 17.24 -4.67 -7.37
CA MET A 165 15.83 -4.31 -7.51
C MET A 165 15.29 -3.72 -6.21
N GLU A 166 14.41 -2.74 -6.34
CA GLU A 166 13.70 -2.16 -5.21
C GLU A 166 12.43 -2.97 -4.90
N ALA A 167 12.27 -3.35 -3.63
CA ALA A 167 11.11 -4.04 -3.10
C ALA A 167 10.57 -3.23 -1.90
N HIS A 168 9.37 -2.68 -2.03
CA HIS A 168 8.76 -1.86 -0.97
C HIS A 168 7.84 -2.73 -0.12
N LEU A 169 8.04 -2.68 1.20
CA LEU A 169 7.30 -3.49 2.16
C LEU A 169 6.17 -2.68 2.80
N GLU A 170 4.96 -3.21 2.75
CA GLU A 170 3.80 -2.65 3.45
C GLU A 170 3.18 -3.72 4.35
N ILE A 171 3.10 -3.46 5.65
CA ILE A 171 2.40 -4.33 6.58
C ILE A 171 0.90 -4.20 6.37
N SER A 172 0.20 -5.32 6.25
CA SER A 172 -1.24 -5.37 6.02
C SER A 172 -2.01 -4.71 7.18
N ARG A 173 -3.28 -4.36 6.92
CA ARG A 173 -4.14 -3.71 7.93
C ARG A 173 -4.34 -4.54 9.20
N SER A 174 -4.31 -5.88 9.09
CA SER A 174 -4.44 -6.79 10.23
C SER A 174 -3.18 -6.80 11.10
N GLY A 175 -2.04 -6.35 10.57
CA GLY A 175 -0.73 -6.47 11.19
C GLY A 175 -0.12 -7.87 11.10
N HIS A 176 -0.80 -8.81 10.43
CA HIS A 176 -0.43 -10.22 10.31
C HIS A 176 -0.27 -10.63 8.85
N GLY A 177 0.25 -9.72 8.04
CA GLY A 177 0.52 -9.94 6.64
C GLY A 177 1.39 -8.82 6.06
N LEU A 178 1.85 -9.01 4.84
CA LEU A 178 2.82 -8.16 4.17
C LEU A 178 2.55 -8.14 2.67
N HIS A 179 2.40 -6.94 2.13
CA HIS A 179 2.51 -6.69 0.70
C HIS A 179 3.94 -6.32 0.35
N ILE A 180 4.46 -6.94 -0.70
CA ILE A 180 5.75 -6.60 -1.31
C ILE A 180 5.49 -6.01 -2.68
N TRP A 181 5.78 -4.73 -2.83
CA TRP A 181 5.52 -3.96 -4.04
C TRP A 181 6.78 -3.85 -4.90
N PHE A 182 6.59 -4.05 -6.20
CA PHE A 182 7.55 -3.75 -7.26
C PHE A 182 6.86 -2.84 -8.25
N PHE A 183 7.49 -1.71 -8.58
CA PHE A 183 6.97 -0.73 -9.55
C PHE A 183 7.81 -0.76 -10.82
N PHE A 184 7.15 -0.63 -11.96
CA PHE A 184 7.77 -0.62 -13.28
C PHE A 184 7.65 0.79 -13.87
N GLU A 185 8.74 1.29 -14.45
CA GLU A 185 8.79 2.60 -15.08
C GLU A 185 7.83 2.70 -16.28
N GLU A 186 7.79 1.64 -17.09
CA GLU A 186 6.83 1.47 -18.18
C GLU A 186 5.86 0.34 -17.87
N ALA A 187 4.68 0.38 -18.48
CA ALA A 187 3.72 -0.71 -18.38
C ALA A 187 4.30 -1.96 -19.04
N ILE A 188 4.33 -3.08 -18.31
CA ILE A 188 4.78 -4.37 -18.82
C ILE A 188 3.61 -5.34 -18.92
N PRO A 189 3.68 -6.38 -19.77
CA PRO A 189 2.66 -7.42 -19.78
C PRO A 189 2.48 -8.04 -18.38
N SER A 190 1.24 -8.18 -17.91
CA SER A 190 0.94 -8.73 -16.59
C SER A 190 1.49 -10.15 -16.41
N ARG A 191 1.56 -10.91 -17.50
CA ARG A 191 2.22 -12.22 -17.55
C ARG A 191 3.69 -12.14 -17.14
N GLU A 192 4.43 -11.14 -17.62
CA GLU A 192 5.85 -10.97 -17.30
C GLU A 192 6.04 -10.57 -15.84
N ALA A 193 5.23 -9.63 -15.35
CA ALA A 193 5.19 -9.28 -13.93
C ALA A 193 4.95 -10.52 -13.04
N ARG A 194 3.98 -11.36 -13.38
CA ARG A 194 3.68 -12.58 -12.60
C ARG A 194 4.77 -13.63 -12.70
N LEU A 195 5.41 -13.79 -13.86
CA LEU A 195 6.57 -14.69 -14.01
C LEU A 195 7.75 -14.21 -13.15
N PHE A 196 8.00 -12.91 -13.13
CA PHE A 196 8.98 -12.28 -12.26
C PHE A 196 8.68 -12.58 -10.78
N GLY A 197 7.45 -12.36 -10.33
CA GLY A 197 7.02 -12.68 -8.96
C GLY A 197 7.21 -14.15 -8.58
N LYS A 198 6.78 -15.07 -9.45
CA LYS A 198 7.00 -16.52 -9.25
C LYS A 198 8.47 -16.85 -9.13
N LYS A 199 9.33 -16.24 -9.96
CA LYS A 199 10.77 -16.53 -9.93
C LYS A 199 11.43 -16.03 -8.66
N LEU A 200 11.01 -14.87 -8.13
CA LEU A 200 11.46 -14.39 -6.83
C LEU A 200 11.09 -15.35 -5.70
N ILE A 201 9.84 -15.84 -5.69
CA ILE A 201 9.38 -16.83 -4.70
C ILE A 201 10.18 -18.12 -4.81
N GLU A 202 10.39 -18.65 -6.02
CA GLU A 202 11.20 -19.85 -6.26
C GLU A 202 12.62 -19.70 -5.73
N LEU A 203 13.28 -18.56 -6.02
CA LEU A 203 14.62 -18.26 -5.51
C LEU A 203 14.65 -18.18 -3.98
N ALA A 204 13.61 -17.58 -3.37
CA ALA A 204 13.50 -17.45 -1.93
C ALA A 204 13.30 -18.80 -1.24
N MET A 205 12.51 -19.69 -1.84
CA MET A 205 12.35 -21.07 -1.38
C MET A 205 13.66 -21.87 -1.50
N GLN A 206 14.43 -21.67 -2.59
CA GLN A 206 15.72 -22.34 -2.78
C GLN A 206 16.76 -21.91 -1.74
N GLU A 207 16.76 -20.64 -1.35
CA GLU A 207 17.74 -20.11 -0.41
C GLU A 207 17.37 -20.37 1.05
N SER A 208 16.07 -20.34 1.36
CA SER A 208 15.54 -20.53 2.71
C SER A 208 14.76 -21.84 2.82
N MET A 209 15.44 -22.98 2.70
CA MET A 209 14.83 -24.32 2.77
C MET A 209 14.07 -24.63 4.07
N GLN A 210 14.19 -23.78 5.09
CA GLN A 210 13.50 -23.91 6.39
C GLN A 210 12.15 -23.19 6.42
N LEU A 211 11.88 -22.30 5.46
CA LEU A 211 10.61 -21.58 5.33
C LEU A 211 9.67 -22.38 4.45
N SER A 212 8.41 -22.50 4.86
CA SER A 212 7.40 -23.20 4.07
C SER A 212 6.84 -22.32 2.95
N PHE A 213 6.89 -20.99 3.12
CA PHE A 213 6.21 -20.03 2.25
C PHE A 213 4.69 -20.25 2.18
N ASP A 214 4.11 -20.94 3.17
CA ASP A 214 2.66 -21.14 3.29
C ASP A 214 1.91 -19.83 3.49
N SER A 215 2.63 -18.79 3.94
CA SER A 215 2.08 -17.43 4.06
C SER A 215 1.77 -16.79 2.71
N PHE A 216 2.31 -17.27 1.59
CA PHE A 216 2.00 -16.68 0.28
C PHE A 216 0.54 -16.94 -0.12
N ASP A 217 -0.26 -15.88 -0.22
CA ASP A 217 -1.69 -15.98 -0.59
C ASP A 217 -1.88 -15.79 -2.10
N ARG A 218 -1.40 -14.66 -2.66
CA ARG A 218 -1.63 -14.31 -4.06
C ARG A 218 -0.67 -13.25 -4.60
N MET A 219 -0.83 -12.93 -5.89
CA MET A 219 -0.18 -11.79 -6.53
C MET A 219 -1.22 -10.87 -7.17
N PHE A 220 -0.85 -9.60 -7.31
CA PHE A 220 -1.58 -8.60 -8.10
C PHE A 220 -0.64 -8.02 -9.17
N PRO A 221 -0.98 -8.08 -10.47
CA PRO A 221 -2.17 -8.70 -11.04
C PRO A 221 -2.30 -10.21 -10.77
N ASN A 222 -3.52 -10.69 -10.64
CA ASN A 222 -3.81 -12.08 -10.28
C ASN A 222 -3.88 -13.03 -11.50
N GLN A 223 -3.94 -12.47 -12.70
CA GLN A 223 -4.11 -13.17 -13.98
C GLN A 223 -3.11 -12.66 -15.03
N ASP A 224 -2.94 -13.39 -16.13
CA ASP A 224 -2.03 -12.99 -17.22
C ASP A 224 -2.71 -12.13 -18.29
N VAL A 225 -4.03 -12.32 -18.44
CA VAL A 225 -4.87 -11.74 -19.49
C VAL A 225 -6.26 -11.49 -18.91
N LEU A 226 -6.91 -10.41 -19.35
CA LEU A 226 -8.26 -10.08 -18.96
C LEU A 226 -9.29 -10.99 -19.66
N PRO A 227 -10.21 -11.61 -18.89
CA PRO A 227 -11.25 -12.44 -19.49
C PRO A 227 -12.20 -11.57 -20.31
N LYS A 228 -12.38 -11.92 -21.59
CA LYS A 228 -13.41 -11.34 -22.46
C LYS A 228 -14.79 -11.53 -21.81
N GLY A 229 -15.49 -10.44 -21.50
CA GLY A 229 -16.84 -10.49 -20.90
C GLY A 229 -16.89 -10.45 -19.37
N GLY A 230 -15.75 -10.34 -18.69
CA GLY A 230 -15.67 -9.77 -17.33
C GLY A 230 -15.91 -10.72 -16.16
N ILE A 231 -14.83 -11.01 -15.44
CA ILE A 231 -14.85 -11.23 -13.98
C ILE A 231 -13.60 -10.54 -13.39
N TRP A 232 -13.68 -9.22 -13.26
CA TRP A 232 -12.62 -8.37 -12.70
C TRP A 232 -12.48 -8.51 -11.18
N LYS A 233 -13.50 -9.08 -10.53
CA LYS A 233 -13.71 -9.04 -9.07
C LYS A 233 -12.49 -9.49 -8.25
N PHE A 234 -11.69 -10.41 -8.77
CA PHE A 234 -10.58 -10.99 -8.02
C PHE A 234 -9.27 -10.22 -8.16
N ASP A 235 -9.18 -9.28 -9.09
CA ASP A 235 -7.93 -8.60 -9.42
C ASP A 235 -7.78 -7.26 -8.67
N CYS A 236 -8.78 -6.85 -7.88
CA CYS A 236 -8.64 -5.59 -7.15
C CYS A 236 -7.76 -5.72 -5.92
N LEU A 237 -6.80 -4.80 -5.79
CA LEU A 237 -5.99 -4.62 -4.60
C LEU A 237 -6.61 -3.55 -3.71
N ALA A 238 -6.92 -3.91 -2.46
CA ALA A 238 -7.46 -3.00 -1.47
C ALA A 238 -6.36 -2.06 -0.95
N PHE A 239 -6.61 -0.75 -0.98
CA PHE A 239 -5.65 0.21 -0.42
C PHE A 239 -5.82 0.38 1.09
N SER A 240 -4.69 0.40 1.79
CA SER A 240 -4.61 0.87 3.16
C SER A 240 -4.36 2.38 3.17
N ARG A 241 -4.79 3.06 4.23
CA ARG A 241 -4.50 4.51 4.40
C ARG A 241 -2.99 4.81 4.51
N ARG A 242 -2.16 3.78 4.66
CA ARG A 242 -0.72 3.86 4.92
C ARG A 242 0.15 3.51 3.71
N SER A 243 -0.44 3.21 2.56
CA SER A 243 0.28 2.60 1.42
C SER A 243 1.23 3.55 0.67
N LEU A 244 1.58 4.73 1.17
CA LEU A 244 2.55 5.58 0.48
C LEU A 244 3.98 5.05 0.71
N PRO A 245 4.75 4.72 -0.34
CA PRO A 245 6.14 4.34 -0.18
C PRO A 245 6.95 5.51 0.40
N SER A 246 7.68 5.25 1.48
CA SER A 246 8.69 6.16 1.99
C SER A 246 9.95 6.05 1.12
N ARG A 247 10.00 6.85 0.05
CA ARG A 247 11.18 7.38 -0.69
C ARG A 247 10.87 7.46 -2.18
N ALA A 248 10.73 8.69 -2.68
CA ALA A 248 11.09 9.07 -4.04
C ALA A 248 12.09 10.23 -3.89
N ASN A 249 13.34 9.91 -3.53
CA ASN A 249 14.43 10.86 -3.66
C ASN A 249 15.22 10.47 -4.90
N GLY A 250 15.25 11.39 -5.86
CA GLY A 250 15.86 11.22 -7.15
C GLY A 250 17.32 10.77 -7.08
N LEU A 251 17.63 9.81 -7.94
CA LEU A 251 18.96 9.66 -8.52
C LEU A 251 18.83 10.11 -9.98
N CYS A 252 18.99 11.42 -10.19
CA CYS A 252 19.53 11.91 -11.45
C CYS A 252 21.05 11.70 -11.37
N GLY A 253 21.55 10.76 -12.15
CA GLY A 253 22.91 10.75 -12.68
C GLY A 253 22.84 11.01 -14.17
#